data_AF-A0AAU7DGF2-F1
#
_entry.id   AF-A0AAU7DGF2-F1
#
_cell.length_a   1.000
_cell.length_b   1.000
_cell.length_c   1.000
_cell.angle_alpha   90.00
_cell.angle_beta   90.00
_cell.angle_gamma   90.00
#
_symmetry.space_group_name_H-M   'P 1'
#
loop_
_entity.id
_entity.type
_entity.pdbx_description
1 polymer ?
#
loop_
_entity_poly.entity_id
_entity_poly.type
_entity_poly.pdbx_seq_one_letter_code
_entity_poly.pdbx_strand_id
1 'polypeptide(L)'
;MMRRTSSLGGAVCVALMMLLALRATAAVHPVPLDKNTDPKKCLECHDDKTKHKFVHSAMEAGCLGCHEIRVNKDVTRVKLITATTTALCISCHADKKASDIKGTVHPPAVRDCLTCHDAHSSDNKNQLLKPASGDEKENLCLECHKTGLHAAEKGSRHAALDMGCDTCHSTHKTGAEPTAENRFHLTKAPPALCVDCHDVKDAELAKKHNNQPFGTANCVECHDPHQSDSPKLMAKFQHVPFQGNGCDTCHAPAKDGKVVLTQTDVKALCVTCHDDKAKLIDSAKVPHPGAGGDCTDCHNPHASSQPGLPKSDSVTICLGCHSDIADEGKKSVHHQPAFAQGCSTCHTPHGGDNDHLLRAKGNALCLECHGPDSVAQKDEANHLLTLFNGTVRLPDDYYVKNKVPILPLRYGLGHPVDYHPVSDVMDPTNQSKVKTPLSCLSCHQPHASAQPDLLIKDQVNNMAFCDNCHKNRLNMKDTITPGK
;
A
#
# COMPACT_ATOMS: atom_id res chain seq x y z
N MET A 1 -27.36 17.31 75.75
CA MET A 1 -25.95 17.76 75.97
C MET A 1 -25.18 17.47 74.68
N MET A 2 -25.07 18.41 73.71
CA MET A 2 -23.90 19.30 73.46
C MET A 2 -22.55 18.54 73.52
N ARG A 3 -21.65 18.45 72.51
CA ARG A 3 -21.22 19.27 71.34
C ARG A 3 -20.68 18.34 70.22
N ARG A 4 -21.02 18.52 68.93
CA ARG A 4 -20.24 19.14 67.82
C ARG A 4 -18.73 18.82 67.71
N THR A 5 -18.33 18.15 66.61
CA THR A 5 -17.46 18.61 65.50
C THR A 5 -17.24 17.41 64.57
N SER A 6 -17.51 17.46 63.27
CA SER A 6 -16.57 17.94 62.25
C SER A 6 -17.26 17.90 60.87
N SER A 7 -16.91 18.87 60.02
CA SER A 7 -17.53 19.18 58.74
C SER A 7 -16.96 18.36 57.59
N LEU A 8 -17.81 17.70 56.80
CA LEU A 8 -17.49 17.30 55.43
C LEU A 8 -18.78 17.32 54.61
N GLY A 9 -19.01 18.43 53.89
CA GLY A 9 -20.20 18.63 53.08
C GLY A 9 -20.10 19.93 52.30
N GLY A 10 -19.22 19.97 51.29
CA GLY A 10 -19.01 21.18 50.51
C GLY A 10 -18.07 21.10 49.30
N ALA A 11 -17.77 19.90 48.78
CA ALA A 11 -16.77 19.75 47.70
C ALA A 11 -17.27 19.06 46.42
N VAL A 12 -18.57 18.76 46.28
CA VAL A 12 -19.06 17.96 45.12
C VAL A 12 -19.87 18.77 44.09
N CYS A 13 -20.27 20.02 44.37
CA CYS A 13 -21.08 20.82 43.42
C CYS A 13 -20.33 21.90 42.62
N VAL A 14 -19.02 22.09 42.80
CA VAL A 14 -18.27 23.14 42.07
C VAL A 14 -17.50 22.59 40.86
N ALA A 15 -17.28 21.27 40.78
CA ALA A 15 -16.52 20.66 39.68
C ALA A 15 -17.33 20.42 38.39
N LEU A 16 -18.67 20.59 38.41
CA LEU A 16 -19.53 20.36 37.24
C LEU A 16 -19.97 21.64 36.49
N MET A 17 -19.59 22.83 36.97
CA MET A 17 -19.89 24.13 36.32
C MET A 17 -18.64 24.83 35.75
N MET A 18 -17.56 24.10 35.46
CA MET A 18 -16.40 24.59 34.69
C MET A 18 -16.19 23.84 33.36
N LEU A 19 -17.24 23.18 32.85
CA LEU A 19 -17.29 22.58 31.51
C LEU A 19 -18.11 23.40 30.50
N LEU A 20 -18.45 24.65 30.84
CA LEU A 20 -19.09 25.60 29.94
C LEU A 20 -18.18 26.83 29.79
N ALA A 21 -17.77 27.09 28.55
CA ALA A 21 -17.06 28.27 28.06
C ALA A 21 -15.52 28.19 27.91
N LEU A 22 -15.02 27.13 27.27
CA LEU A 22 -14.12 27.35 26.14
C LEU A 22 -14.96 27.45 24.87
N ARG A 23 -15.77 28.52 24.78
CA ARG A 23 -16.25 28.95 23.47
C ARG A 23 -14.99 29.43 22.77
N ALA A 24 -14.49 28.66 21.80
CA ALA A 24 -13.54 29.16 20.81
C ALA A 24 -14.15 30.45 20.25
N THR A 25 -13.67 31.60 20.74
CA THR A 25 -14.06 32.88 20.18
C THR A 25 -13.43 32.89 18.81
N ALA A 26 -14.26 32.69 17.77
CA ALA A 26 -13.80 32.99 16.42
C ALA A 26 -13.15 34.38 16.46
N ALA A 27 -12.01 34.56 15.79
CA ALA A 27 -11.30 35.83 15.80
C ALA A 27 -12.24 36.95 15.29
N VAL A 28 -12.25 38.09 15.99
CA VAL A 28 -12.98 39.30 15.56
C VAL A 28 -12.00 40.12 14.72
N HIS A 29 -12.46 40.66 13.60
CA HIS A 29 -11.63 41.52 12.78
C HIS A 29 -11.40 42.86 13.53
N PRO A 30 -10.16 43.35 13.64
CA PRO A 30 -9.83 44.51 14.50
C PRO A 30 -10.40 45.83 13.99
N VAL A 31 -10.77 45.90 12.70
CA VAL A 31 -11.36 47.08 12.07
C VAL A 31 -12.81 46.78 11.64
N PRO A 32 -13.79 47.65 11.96
CA PRO A 32 -15.14 47.53 11.43
C PRO A 32 -15.16 47.65 9.90
N LEU A 33 -15.86 46.75 9.22
CA LEU A 33 -15.96 46.75 7.75
C LEU A 33 -17.43 46.66 7.31
N ASP A 34 -17.76 47.29 6.20
CA ASP A 34 -19.05 47.11 5.54
C ASP A 34 -19.11 45.76 4.83
N LYS A 35 -20.33 45.18 4.70
CA LYS A 35 -20.53 43.87 4.07
C LYS A 35 -20.00 43.79 2.63
N ASN A 36 -20.01 44.91 1.91
CA ASN A 36 -19.59 45.03 0.52
C ASN A 36 -18.30 45.85 0.38
N THR A 37 -17.41 45.77 1.37
CA THR A 37 -16.13 46.50 1.36
C THR A 37 -15.34 46.18 0.10
N ASP A 38 -14.81 47.22 -0.56
CA ASP A 38 -13.96 47.08 -1.74
C ASP A 38 -12.69 46.25 -1.41
N PRO A 39 -12.37 45.18 -2.16
CA PRO A 39 -11.14 44.42 -2.01
C PRO A 39 -9.86 45.26 -1.92
N LYS A 40 -9.79 46.41 -2.60
CA LYS A 40 -8.63 47.32 -2.53
C LYS A 40 -8.37 47.83 -1.11
N LYS A 41 -9.44 48.03 -0.33
CA LYS A 41 -9.34 48.48 1.07
C LYS A 41 -8.82 47.38 1.98
N CYS A 42 -9.08 46.12 1.67
CA CYS A 42 -8.49 44.98 2.38
C CYS A 42 -6.96 44.96 2.21
N LEU A 43 -6.48 45.26 1.01
CA LEU A 43 -5.05 45.25 0.68
C LEU A 43 -4.27 46.40 1.33
N GLU A 44 -4.91 47.45 1.83
CA GLU A 44 -4.22 48.50 2.61
C GLU A 44 -3.55 47.94 3.88
N CYS A 45 -4.07 46.83 4.43
CA CYS A 45 -3.49 46.13 5.58
C CYS A 45 -3.03 44.70 5.28
N HIS A 46 -3.56 44.07 4.23
CA HIS A 46 -3.25 42.69 3.83
C HIS A 46 -2.54 42.63 2.47
N ASP A 47 -1.66 43.59 2.21
CA ASP A 47 -0.91 43.63 0.97
C ASP A 47 -0.03 42.37 0.77
N ASP A 48 0.40 41.74 1.85
CA ASP A 48 1.14 40.47 1.90
C ASP A 48 0.47 39.35 1.10
N LYS A 49 -0.87 39.34 1.06
CA LYS A 49 -1.65 38.31 0.35
C LYS A 49 -1.48 38.31 -1.17
N THR A 50 -0.93 39.38 -1.73
CA THR A 50 -0.76 39.56 -3.18
C THR A 50 0.67 39.92 -3.58
N LYS A 51 1.61 39.94 -2.63
CA LYS A 51 2.98 40.42 -2.86
C LYS A 51 3.95 39.34 -3.34
N HIS A 52 3.63 38.06 -3.13
CA HIS A 52 4.52 36.98 -3.53
C HIS A 52 4.47 36.72 -5.05
N LYS A 53 5.51 36.06 -5.56
CA LYS A 53 5.74 35.90 -7.01
C LYS A 53 4.59 35.25 -7.77
N PHE A 54 3.96 34.24 -7.19
CA PHE A 54 2.87 33.49 -7.80
C PHE A 54 1.58 33.78 -7.03
N VAL A 55 0.85 34.79 -7.47
CA VAL A 55 -0.48 35.12 -6.94
C VAL A 55 -1.52 34.17 -7.53
N HIS A 56 -2.41 33.67 -6.69
CA HIS A 56 -3.53 32.84 -7.09
C HIS A 56 -4.49 33.66 -7.96
N SER A 57 -4.82 33.18 -9.15
CA SER A 57 -5.60 33.95 -10.13
C SER A 57 -6.99 34.34 -9.61
N ALA A 58 -7.58 33.58 -8.68
CA ALA A 58 -8.86 33.95 -8.09
C ALA A 58 -8.81 35.27 -7.28
N MET A 59 -7.62 35.76 -6.93
CA MET A 59 -7.48 37.07 -6.29
C MET A 59 -7.94 38.22 -7.20
N GLU A 60 -7.93 38.04 -8.53
CA GLU A 60 -8.50 39.01 -9.48
C GLU A 60 -10.02 39.14 -9.36
N ALA A 61 -10.71 38.08 -8.92
CA ALA A 61 -12.15 38.10 -8.67
C ALA A 61 -12.53 38.87 -7.39
N GLY A 62 -11.53 39.29 -6.60
CA GLY A 62 -11.70 40.03 -5.35
C GLY A 62 -11.91 39.13 -4.13
N CYS A 63 -11.62 39.67 -2.94
CA CYS A 63 -11.61 38.92 -1.69
C CYS A 63 -12.98 38.28 -1.35
N LEU A 64 -14.08 38.93 -1.75
CA LEU A 64 -15.43 38.47 -1.45
C LEU A 64 -15.88 37.26 -2.28
N GLY A 65 -15.11 36.87 -3.31
CA GLY A 65 -15.33 35.60 -4.02
C GLY A 65 -15.01 34.38 -3.15
N CYS A 66 -14.22 34.57 -2.09
CA CYS A 66 -13.83 33.51 -1.16
C CYS A 66 -14.26 33.80 0.27
N HIS A 67 -14.34 35.08 0.65
CA HIS A 67 -14.65 35.54 1.99
C HIS A 67 -16.02 36.22 2.11
N GLU A 68 -16.69 36.02 3.24
CA GLU A 68 -17.89 36.73 3.62
C GLU A 68 -17.62 37.63 4.84
N ILE A 69 -18.02 38.89 4.76
CA ILE A 69 -18.00 39.84 5.88
C ILE A 69 -19.34 39.78 6.61
N ARG A 70 -19.32 39.37 7.88
CA ARG A 70 -20.47 39.39 8.78
C ARG A 70 -20.31 40.45 9.84
N VAL A 71 -21.21 41.42 9.83
CA VAL A 71 -21.29 42.50 10.82
C VAL A 71 -22.46 42.25 11.75
N ASN A 72 -22.22 42.26 13.06
CA ASN A 72 -23.26 42.24 14.09
C ASN A 72 -22.94 43.30 15.13
N LYS A 73 -23.70 44.41 15.11
CA LYS A 73 -23.37 45.65 15.84
C LYS A 73 -21.94 46.07 15.50
N ASP A 74 -21.09 46.24 16.51
CA ASP A 74 -19.69 46.69 16.35
C ASP A 74 -18.71 45.54 16.10
N VAL A 75 -19.20 44.31 15.96
CA VAL A 75 -18.36 43.12 15.75
C VAL A 75 -18.36 42.72 14.28
N THR A 76 -17.20 42.86 13.64
CA THR A 76 -16.96 42.39 12.27
C THR A 76 -16.23 41.06 12.28
N ARG A 77 -16.67 40.12 11.43
CA ARG A 77 -16.03 38.81 11.23
C ARG A 77 -15.89 38.54 9.75
N VAL A 78 -14.69 38.18 9.32
CA VAL A 78 -14.43 37.70 7.96
C VAL A 78 -14.32 36.17 8.01
N LYS A 79 -15.11 35.46 7.22
CA LYS A 79 -15.15 33.99 7.16
C LYS A 79 -15.08 33.54 5.70
N LEU A 80 -14.93 32.25 5.45
CA LEU A 80 -15.08 31.70 4.10
C LEU A 80 -16.57 31.66 3.72
N ILE A 81 -16.88 31.77 2.42
CA ILE A 81 -18.26 31.67 1.91
C ILE A 81 -18.83 30.25 1.97
N THR A 82 -17.98 29.24 2.18
CA THR A 82 -18.37 27.84 2.37
C THR A 82 -18.09 27.37 3.79
N ALA A 83 -18.64 26.21 4.14
CA ALA A 83 -18.45 25.61 5.47
C ALA A 83 -17.02 25.11 5.72
N THR A 84 -16.29 24.72 4.68
CA THR A 84 -14.92 24.18 4.77
C THR A 84 -14.05 24.72 3.65
N THR A 85 -12.75 24.86 3.92
CA THR A 85 -11.77 25.30 2.92
C THR A 85 -11.79 24.41 1.68
N THR A 86 -11.85 23.08 1.84
CA THR A 86 -11.90 22.14 0.71
C THR A 86 -13.14 22.38 -0.17
N ALA A 87 -14.31 22.61 0.42
CA ALA A 87 -15.53 22.90 -0.33
C ALA A 87 -15.43 24.21 -1.11
N LEU A 88 -14.68 25.20 -0.59
CA LEU A 88 -14.38 26.42 -1.33
C LEU A 88 -13.45 26.13 -2.51
N CYS A 89 -12.33 25.43 -2.30
CA CYS A 89 -11.39 25.14 -3.37
C CYS A 89 -12.07 24.37 -4.52
N ILE A 90 -12.87 23.36 -4.19
CA ILE A 90 -13.54 22.49 -5.18
C ILE A 90 -14.67 23.21 -5.94
N SER A 91 -15.23 24.31 -5.43
CA SER A 91 -16.23 25.07 -6.20
C SER A 91 -15.66 25.66 -7.48
N CYS A 92 -14.34 25.88 -7.54
CA CYS A 92 -13.60 26.27 -8.74
C CYS A 92 -12.75 25.12 -9.31
N HIS A 93 -12.15 24.29 -8.47
CA HIS A 93 -11.30 23.14 -8.85
C HIS A 93 -12.09 21.82 -8.83
N ALA A 94 -13.20 21.78 -9.55
CA ALA A 94 -14.08 20.60 -9.58
C ALA A 94 -13.35 19.33 -10.06
N ASP A 95 -12.35 19.48 -10.92
CA ASP A 95 -11.50 18.41 -11.43
C ASP A 95 -10.57 17.80 -10.36
N LYS A 96 -10.45 18.42 -9.19
CA LYS A 96 -9.67 17.93 -8.05
C LYS A 96 -10.52 17.27 -6.97
N LYS A 97 -11.83 17.14 -7.17
CA LYS A 97 -12.72 16.47 -6.23
C LYS A 97 -12.40 14.98 -6.17
N ALA A 98 -11.78 14.55 -5.07
CA ALA A 98 -11.32 13.17 -4.88
C ALA A 98 -12.40 12.09 -5.10
N SER A 99 -13.68 12.40 -4.82
CA SER A 99 -14.80 11.48 -5.06
C SER A 99 -15.11 11.25 -6.55
N ASP A 100 -14.66 12.14 -7.42
CA ASP A 100 -14.90 12.06 -8.87
C ASP A 100 -13.67 11.52 -9.61
N ILE A 101 -12.53 11.36 -8.92
CA ILE A 101 -11.28 10.84 -9.49
C ILE A 101 -11.32 9.31 -9.48
N LYS A 102 -11.19 8.71 -10.68
CA LYS A 102 -10.96 7.28 -10.83
C LYS A 102 -9.46 7.03 -10.73
N GLY A 103 -9.01 6.41 -9.63
CA GLY A 103 -7.60 6.06 -9.41
C GLY A 103 -7.18 6.25 -7.95
N THR A 104 -5.87 6.15 -7.71
CA THR A 104 -5.28 6.41 -6.40
C THR A 104 -5.09 7.90 -6.20
N VAL A 105 -5.64 8.45 -5.11
CA VAL A 105 -5.43 9.85 -4.72
C VAL A 105 -4.49 9.86 -3.52
N HIS A 106 -3.45 10.71 -3.59
CA HIS A 106 -2.54 10.92 -2.47
C HIS A 106 -3.35 11.39 -1.22
N PRO A 107 -3.26 10.71 -0.06
CA PRO A 107 -4.19 10.95 1.05
C PRO A 107 -4.29 12.42 1.52
N PRO A 108 -3.19 13.19 1.66
CA PRO A 108 -3.24 14.62 1.94
C PRO A 108 -4.09 15.43 0.93
N ALA A 109 -4.10 15.04 -0.35
CA ALA A 109 -4.81 15.76 -1.41
C ALA A 109 -6.34 15.56 -1.36
N VAL A 110 -6.86 14.65 -0.52
CA VAL A 110 -8.31 14.40 -0.40
C VAL A 110 -9.04 15.59 0.24
N ARG A 111 -8.38 16.30 1.17
CA ARG A 111 -9.02 17.39 1.91
C ARG A 111 -8.10 18.51 2.38
N ASP A 112 -6.79 18.27 2.46
CA ASP A 112 -5.85 19.17 3.15
C ASP A 112 -5.00 19.97 2.15
N CYS A 113 -5.66 20.66 1.21
CA CYS A 113 -4.99 21.42 0.14
C CYS A 113 -3.96 22.43 0.68
N LEU A 114 -4.27 23.07 1.83
CA LEU A 114 -3.42 24.07 2.46
C LEU A 114 -2.19 23.50 3.17
N THR A 115 -2.04 22.18 3.24
CA THR A 115 -0.79 21.56 3.69
C THR A 115 0.33 21.80 2.68
N CYS A 116 -0.04 21.94 1.40
CA CYS A 116 0.93 22.12 0.32
C CYS A 116 0.82 23.49 -0.35
N HIS A 117 -0.36 24.10 -0.35
CA HIS A 117 -0.64 25.34 -1.09
C HIS A 117 -0.97 26.52 -0.18
N ASP A 118 -0.51 27.71 -0.54
CA ASP A 118 -1.10 28.96 -0.06
C ASP A 118 -2.33 29.33 -0.91
N ALA A 119 -3.42 29.74 -0.29
CA ALA A 119 -4.66 30.08 -1.00
C ALA A 119 -4.60 31.42 -1.75
N HIS A 120 -3.61 32.27 -1.46
CA HIS A 120 -3.52 33.64 -1.97
C HIS A 120 -2.29 33.83 -2.84
N SER A 121 -1.09 33.60 -2.30
CA SER A 121 0.15 33.75 -3.07
C SER A 121 1.33 33.05 -2.41
N SER A 122 2.30 32.65 -3.22
CA SER A 122 3.57 32.09 -2.75
C SER A 122 4.71 32.46 -3.69
N ASP A 123 5.94 32.43 -3.20
CA ASP A 123 7.13 32.58 -4.03
C ASP A 123 7.46 31.33 -4.84
N ASN A 124 6.79 30.21 -4.54
CA ASN A 124 6.94 28.94 -5.27
C ASN A 124 5.82 28.74 -6.30
N LYS A 125 6.17 28.09 -7.41
CA LYS A 125 5.26 27.78 -8.52
C LYS A 125 4.04 27.01 -8.01
N ASN A 126 2.88 27.21 -8.64
CA ASN A 126 1.60 26.60 -8.26
C ASN A 126 1.18 26.92 -6.81
N GLN A 127 1.60 28.06 -6.27
CA GLN A 127 1.28 28.50 -4.92
C GLN A 127 1.77 27.54 -3.82
N LEU A 128 2.85 26.78 -4.04
CA LEU A 128 3.33 25.83 -3.03
C LEU A 128 3.91 26.55 -1.81
N LEU A 129 3.69 26.04 -0.60
CA LEU A 129 4.26 26.64 0.63
C LEU A 129 5.79 26.61 0.64
N LYS A 130 6.37 25.59 0.02
CA LYS A 130 7.81 25.37 -0.13
C LYS A 130 8.14 24.84 -1.52
N PRO A 131 9.37 24.99 -2.01
CA PRO A 131 9.78 24.40 -3.29
C PRO A 131 9.70 22.86 -3.23
N ALA A 132 9.59 22.21 -4.40
CA ALA A 132 9.65 20.76 -4.53
C ALA A 132 11.09 20.21 -4.69
N SER A 133 12.08 21.10 -4.62
CA SER A 133 13.52 20.86 -4.74
C SER A 133 14.27 21.32 -3.49
N GLY A 134 15.54 20.95 -3.38
CA GLY A 134 16.39 21.30 -2.24
C GLY A 134 16.46 20.20 -1.18
N ASP A 135 17.04 20.54 -0.03
CA ASP A 135 17.24 19.62 1.09
C ASP A 135 15.97 19.40 1.94
N GLU A 136 16.07 18.60 3.01
CA GLU A 136 14.93 18.27 3.90
C GLU A 136 14.21 19.52 4.47
N LYS A 137 14.92 20.63 4.69
CA LYS A 137 14.34 21.84 5.29
C LYS A 137 13.64 22.71 4.24
N GLU A 138 14.15 22.69 3.02
CA GLU A 138 13.67 23.50 1.91
C GLU A 138 12.54 22.81 1.15
N ASN A 139 12.61 21.50 0.96
CA ASN A 139 11.71 20.75 0.09
C ASN A 139 10.39 20.39 0.79
N LEU A 140 9.28 20.85 0.23
CA LEU A 140 7.92 20.57 0.72
C LEU A 140 7.66 19.07 0.88
N CYS A 141 8.08 18.27 -0.10
CA CYS A 141 7.82 16.84 -0.11
C CYS A 141 8.58 16.13 1.02
N LEU A 142 9.78 16.62 1.35
CA LEU A 142 10.68 15.97 2.30
C LEU A 142 10.28 16.20 3.77
N GLU A 143 9.32 17.09 4.04
CA GLU A 143 8.71 17.22 5.37
C GLU A 143 7.99 15.94 5.82
N CYS A 144 7.50 15.16 4.85
CA CYS A 144 6.83 13.88 5.10
C CYS A 144 7.58 12.69 4.50
N HIS A 145 8.23 12.86 3.34
CA HIS A 145 8.94 11.78 2.65
C HIS A 145 10.44 11.84 2.94
N LYS A 146 11.04 10.70 3.31
CA LYS A 146 12.49 10.62 3.58
C LYS A 146 13.32 10.04 2.44
N THR A 147 12.69 9.90 1.28
CA THR A 147 13.32 9.34 0.08
C THR A 147 14.48 10.21 -0.36
N GLY A 148 15.66 9.62 -0.52
CA GLY A 148 16.85 10.36 -0.92
C GLY A 148 17.61 11.03 0.22
N LEU A 149 17.11 11.01 1.46
CA LEU A 149 17.79 11.69 2.59
C LEU A 149 18.87 10.83 3.24
N HIS A 150 18.79 9.51 3.11
CA HIS A 150 19.60 8.57 3.87
C HIS A 150 20.10 7.44 2.96
N ALA A 151 21.04 7.76 2.07
CA ALA A 151 21.78 6.72 1.35
C ALA A 151 22.86 6.11 2.27
N ALA A 152 23.03 4.79 2.22
CA ALA A 152 24.12 4.13 2.93
C ALA A 152 25.48 4.66 2.49
N GLU A 153 26.51 4.53 3.35
CA GLU A 153 27.88 4.99 3.07
C GLU A 153 28.45 4.44 1.75
N LYS A 154 28.14 3.18 1.43
CA LYS A 154 28.52 2.50 0.18
C LYS A 154 27.41 2.50 -0.88
N GLY A 155 26.31 3.18 -0.57
CA GLY A 155 25.15 3.30 -1.43
C GLY A 155 25.32 4.39 -2.47
N SER A 156 24.19 4.82 -3.02
CA SER A 156 24.14 5.89 -4.00
C SER A 156 22.80 6.61 -3.91
N ARG A 157 22.84 7.92 -4.18
CA ARG A 157 21.68 8.79 -4.28
C ARG A 157 21.62 9.35 -5.69
N HIS A 158 20.43 9.41 -6.25
CA HIS A 158 20.23 9.95 -7.58
C HIS A 158 20.31 11.48 -7.54
N ALA A 159 21.23 12.05 -8.31
CA ALA A 159 21.46 13.50 -8.32
C ALA A 159 20.24 14.30 -8.81
N ALA A 160 19.36 13.69 -9.63
CA ALA A 160 18.16 14.39 -10.10
C ALA A 160 17.18 14.75 -8.98
N LEU A 161 17.32 14.16 -7.78
CA LEU A 161 16.54 14.56 -6.61
C LEU A 161 16.76 16.04 -6.24
N ASP A 162 17.93 16.60 -6.56
CA ASP A 162 18.23 18.01 -6.28
C ASP A 162 17.53 18.96 -7.26
N MET A 163 17.08 18.46 -8.41
CA MET A 163 16.30 19.22 -9.39
C MET A 163 14.83 19.40 -8.98
N GLY A 164 14.37 18.62 -8.01
CA GLY A 164 13.01 18.66 -7.48
C GLY A 164 12.15 17.48 -7.92
N CYS A 165 11.28 17.05 -7.00
CA CYS A 165 10.43 15.86 -7.17
C CYS A 165 9.47 16.00 -8.35
N ASP A 166 9.04 17.22 -8.67
CA ASP A 166 8.14 17.55 -9.77
C ASP A 166 8.76 17.43 -11.17
N THR A 167 10.08 17.20 -11.24
CA THR A 167 10.76 16.84 -12.50
C THR A 167 10.33 15.46 -12.99
N CYS A 168 10.15 14.52 -12.07
CA CYS A 168 9.77 13.14 -12.37
C CYS A 168 8.31 12.84 -12.01
N HIS A 169 7.77 13.51 -11.00
CA HIS A 169 6.42 13.28 -10.50
C HIS A 169 5.43 14.40 -10.86
N SER A 170 4.18 14.04 -11.00
CA SER A 170 3.04 14.95 -11.13
C SER A 170 2.11 14.76 -9.93
N THR A 171 2.16 15.70 -8.98
CA THR A 171 1.51 15.61 -7.66
C THR A 171 -0.01 15.45 -7.70
N HIS A 172 -0.66 15.82 -8.80
CA HIS A 172 -2.09 15.67 -9.03
C HIS A 172 -2.40 14.82 -10.26
N LYS A 173 -1.51 13.89 -10.61
CA LYS A 173 -1.76 12.99 -11.74
C LYS A 173 -3.01 12.17 -11.48
N THR A 174 -3.96 12.21 -12.41
CA THR A 174 -5.17 11.41 -12.40
C THR A 174 -5.19 10.49 -13.61
N GLY A 175 -5.75 9.29 -13.46
CA GLY A 175 -5.82 8.31 -14.53
C GLY A 175 -6.52 7.04 -14.08
N ALA A 176 -7.45 6.55 -14.93
CA ALA A 176 -8.30 5.42 -14.59
C ALA A 176 -7.58 4.05 -14.70
N GLU A 177 -6.53 3.96 -15.51
CA GLU A 177 -5.80 2.73 -15.75
C GLU A 177 -4.62 2.56 -14.76
N PRO A 178 -4.38 1.36 -14.22
CA PRO A 178 -3.33 1.08 -13.25
C PRO A 178 -1.94 0.97 -13.91
N THR A 179 -1.61 1.90 -14.80
CA THR A 179 -0.26 1.99 -15.40
C THR A 179 0.76 2.37 -14.33
N ALA A 180 2.03 1.99 -14.53
CA ALA A 180 3.12 2.38 -13.63
C ALA A 180 3.18 3.91 -13.44
N GLU A 181 2.92 4.66 -14.52
CA GLU A 181 2.88 6.12 -14.52
C GLU A 181 1.77 6.67 -13.61
N ASN A 182 0.58 6.09 -13.65
CA ASN A 182 -0.55 6.51 -12.80
C ASN A 182 -0.37 6.05 -11.35
N ARG A 183 0.19 4.85 -11.14
CA ARG A 183 0.45 4.30 -9.79
C ARG A 183 1.46 5.13 -9.02
N PHE A 184 2.54 5.55 -9.68
CA PHE A 184 3.65 6.29 -9.05
C PHE A 184 3.61 7.79 -9.35
N HIS A 185 2.53 8.28 -9.95
CA HIS A 185 2.35 9.68 -10.30
C HIS A 185 3.52 10.22 -11.15
N LEU A 186 4.05 9.44 -12.10
CA LEU A 186 5.18 9.85 -12.93
C LEU A 186 4.72 10.80 -14.04
N THR A 187 5.59 11.69 -14.51
CA THR A 187 5.30 12.57 -15.66
C THR A 187 5.30 11.81 -16.99
N LYS A 188 6.08 10.72 -17.09
CA LYS A 188 6.16 9.78 -18.21
C LYS A 188 6.44 8.37 -17.71
N ALA A 189 6.06 7.35 -18.47
CA ALA A 189 6.46 5.97 -18.19
C ALA A 189 7.97 5.76 -18.48
N PRO A 190 8.69 4.94 -17.69
CA PRO A 190 10.01 4.45 -18.06
C PRO A 190 9.97 3.59 -19.35
N PRO A 191 11.00 3.61 -20.20
CA PRO A 191 12.25 4.36 -20.07
C PRO A 191 12.17 5.82 -20.54
N ALA A 192 11.06 6.25 -21.16
CA ALA A 192 10.93 7.58 -21.76
C ALA A 192 11.25 8.72 -20.77
N LEU A 193 10.86 8.57 -19.50
CA LEU A 193 11.21 9.51 -18.43
C LEU A 193 12.72 9.64 -18.21
N CYS A 194 13.44 8.52 -18.22
CA CYS A 194 14.87 8.49 -17.93
C CYS A 194 15.68 9.07 -19.10
N VAL A 195 15.26 8.76 -20.33
CA VAL A 195 16.00 9.17 -21.55
C VAL A 195 15.86 10.65 -21.88
N ASP A 196 14.98 11.38 -21.20
CA ASP A 196 14.96 12.85 -21.26
C ASP A 196 16.28 13.45 -20.71
N CYS A 197 16.98 12.72 -19.85
CA CYS A 197 18.26 13.14 -19.25
C CYS A 197 19.43 12.18 -19.56
N HIS A 198 19.15 10.88 -19.72
CA HIS A 198 20.16 9.85 -19.97
C HIS A 198 20.23 9.47 -21.45
N ASP A 199 21.35 9.76 -22.10
CA ASP A 199 21.58 9.33 -23.49
C ASP A 199 21.95 7.85 -23.55
N VAL A 200 21.01 7.01 -24.00
CA VAL A 200 21.21 5.56 -24.21
C VAL A 200 22.22 5.23 -25.31
N LYS A 201 22.62 6.21 -26.12
CA LYS A 201 23.65 6.09 -27.16
C LYS A 201 25.04 6.46 -26.65
N ASP A 202 25.16 6.95 -25.42
CA ASP A 202 26.45 7.27 -24.82
C ASP A 202 27.34 6.02 -24.74
N ALA A 203 28.57 6.15 -25.24
CA ALA A 203 29.48 5.01 -25.38
C ALA A 203 29.98 4.49 -24.03
N GLU A 204 30.19 5.38 -23.04
CA GLU A 204 30.61 4.96 -21.71
C GLU A 204 29.47 4.25 -20.97
N LEU A 205 28.23 4.74 -21.10
CA LEU A 205 27.04 4.09 -20.57
C LEU A 205 26.82 2.72 -21.20
N ALA A 206 26.96 2.61 -22.53
CA ALA A 206 26.88 1.33 -23.24
C ALA A 206 27.95 0.33 -22.76
N LYS A 207 29.18 0.80 -22.56
CA LYS A 207 30.25 -0.03 -22.02
C LYS A 207 29.96 -0.52 -20.60
N LYS A 208 29.31 0.28 -19.74
CA LYS A 208 28.86 -0.18 -18.41
C LYS A 208 27.77 -1.25 -18.47
N HIS A 209 27.01 -1.31 -19.56
CA HIS A 209 26.01 -2.35 -19.83
C HIS A 209 26.57 -3.47 -20.73
N ASN A 210 27.90 -3.62 -20.77
CA ASN A 210 28.60 -4.63 -21.54
C ASN A 210 28.25 -4.64 -23.04
N ASN A 211 27.93 -3.45 -23.59
CA ASN A 211 27.46 -3.24 -24.97
C ASN A 211 26.21 -4.05 -25.35
N GLN A 212 25.45 -4.54 -24.37
CA GLN A 212 24.15 -5.15 -24.63
C GLN A 212 23.11 -4.05 -24.91
N PRO A 213 22.13 -4.30 -25.79
CA PRO A 213 21.10 -3.32 -26.10
C PRO A 213 20.16 -3.12 -24.90
N PHE A 214 20.28 -1.98 -24.22
CA PHE A 214 19.48 -1.63 -23.04
C PHE A 214 18.53 -0.45 -23.27
N GLY A 215 18.59 0.22 -24.43
CA GLY A 215 17.87 1.48 -24.66
C GLY A 215 16.33 1.39 -24.61
N THR A 216 15.77 0.18 -24.73
CA THR A 216 14.33 -0.09 -24.56
C THR A 216 14.01 -0.80 -23.25
N ALA A 217 15.01 -1.08 -22.43
CA ALA A 217 14.82 -1.75 -21.15
C ALA A 217 14.14 -0.81 -20.15
N ASN A 218 13.39 -1.39 -19.22
CA ASN A 218 12.80 -0.64 -18.12
C ASN A 218 13.88 -0.39 -17.05
N CYS A 219 14.42 0.83 -17.00
CA CYS A 219 15.53 1.19 -16.11
C CYS A 219 15.24 0.86 -14.64
N VAL A 220 13.98 0.99 -14.20
CA VAL A 220 13.60 0.83 -12.78
C VAL A 220 13.44 -0.62 -12.33
N GLU A 221 13.59 -1.59 -13.23
CA GLU A 221 13.67 -3.01 -12.83
C GLU A 221 15.02 -3.34 -12.21
N CYS A 222 16.07 -2.64 -12.65
CA CYS A 222 17.43 -2.84 -12.17
C CYS A 222 17.92 -1.68 -11.31
N HIS A 223 17.49 -0.44 -11.57
CA HIS A 223 17.94 0.74 -10.83
C HIS A 223 16.83 1.31 -9.93
N ASP A 224 17.18 1.68 -8.70
CA ASP A 224 16.34 2.52 -7.86
C ASP A 224 16.40 3.97 -8.36
N PRO A 225 15.28 4.60 -8.75
CA PRO A 225 15.29 5.95 -9.33
C PRO A 225 15.61 7.06 -8.31
N HIS A 226 15.70 6.74 -7.02
CA HIS A 226 15.94 7.71 -5.95
C HIS A 226 17.24 7.47 -5.21
N GLN A 227 17.38 6.29 -4.58
CA GLN A 227 18.57 5.93 -3.81
C GLN A 227 18.65 4.41 -3.61
N SER A 228 19.87 3.90 -3.47
CA SER A 228 20.10 2.50 -3.14
C SER A 228 21.23 2.35 -2.14
N ASP A 229 21.18 1.27 -1.34
CA ASP A 229 22.30 0.82 -0.52
C ASP A 229 23.44 0.20 -1.36
N SER A 230 23.17 -0.07 -2.64
CA SER A 230 24.17 -0.48 -3.62
C SER A 230 24.69 0.72 -4.42
N PRO A 231 25.94 0.67 -4.92
CA PRO A 231 26.47 1.69 -5.83
C PRO A 231 25.64 1.80 -7.13
N LYS A 232 25.73 2.96 -7.80
CA LYS A 232 25.13 3.21 -9.12
C LYS A 232 23.62 2.93 -9.19
N LEU A 233 22.93 3.16 -8.08
CA LEU A 233 21.50 2.98 -7.91
C LEU A 233 21.04 1.55 -8.11
N MET A 234 21.91 0.55 -8.02
CA MET A 234 21.48 -0.82 -8.32
C MET A 234 20.47 -1.33 -7.31
N ALA A 235 19.45 -2.05 -7.76
CA ALA A 235 18.45 -2.62 -6.88
C ALA A 235 19.11 -3.52 -5.83
N LYS A 236 18.44 -3.60 -4.67
CA LYS A 236 19.00 -4.21 -3.45
C LYS A 236 19.44 -5.66 -3.66
N PHE A 237 18.67 -6.43 -4.41
CA PHE A 237 18.96 -7.83 -4.67
C PHE A 237 19.46 -7.99 -6.10
N GLN A 238 20.67 -8.51 -6.24
CA GLN A 238 21.31 -8.78 -7.53
C GLN A 238 21.51 -10.28 -7.68
N HIS A 239 21.33 -10.77 -8.90
CA HIS A 239 21.64 -12.15 -9.23
C HIS A 239 23.15 -12.37 -9.15
N VAL A 240 23.59 -13.49 -8.56
CA VAL A 240 25.02 -13.71 -8.25
C VAL A 240 25.93 -13.58 -9.50
N PRO A 241 25.63 -14.25 -10.64
CA PRO A 241 26.35 -14.02 -11.90
C PRO A 241 26.38 -12.56 -12.36
N PHE A 242 25.28 -11.83 -12.20
CA PHE A 242 25.18 -10.43 -12.61
C PHE A 242 26.03 -9.53 -11.72
N GLN A 243 25.92 -9.69 -10.40
CA GLN A 243 26.73 -8.97 -9.41
C GLN A 243 28.24 -9.17 -9.64
N GLY A 244 28.64 -10.37 -10.09
CA GLY A 244 30.02 -10.72 -10.44
C GLY A 244 30.49 -10.23 -11.81
N ASN A 245 29.66 -9.54 -12.60
CA ASN A 245 29.91 -9.18 -14.01
C ASN A 245 30.15 -10.39 -14.94
N GLY A 246 29.61 -11.57 -14.62
CA GLY A 246 29.70 -12.79 -15.43
C GLY A 246 28.70 -12.80 -16.60
N CYS A 247 28.65 -11.72 -17.38
CA CYS A 247 27.63 -11.54 -18.43
C CYS A 247 27.72 -12.61 -19.52
N ASP A 248 28.93 -13.04 -19.86
CA ASP A 248 29.27 -14.03 -20.88
C ASP A 248 28.81 -15.46 -20.56
N THR A 249 28.46 -15.72 -19.30
CA THR A 249 27.84 -16.99 -18.91
C THR A 249 26.46 -17.15 -19.55
N CYS A 250 25.72 -16.05 -19.64
CA CYS A 250 24.33 -16.03 -20.13
C CYS A 250 24.20 -15.40 -21.52
N HIS A 251 25.02 -14.38 -21.82
CA HIS A 251 24.94 -13.59 -23.03
C HIS A 251 26.11 -13.86 -23.97
N ALA A 252 25.79 -14.01 -25.25
CA ALA A 252 26.76 -13.84 -26.31
C ALA A 252 26.84 -12.33 -26.70
N PRO A 253 27.84 -11.92 -27.51
CA PRO A 253 27.85 -10.58 -28.08
C PRO A 253 26.53 -10.27 -28.79
N ALA A 254 25.99 -9.08 -28.53
CA ALA A 254 24.76 -8.63 -29.16
C ALA A 254 24.91 -8.65 -30.69
N LYS A 255 23.83 -9.04 -31.38
CA LYS A 255 23.80 -9.14 -32.84
C LYS A 255 22.57 -8.39 -33.36
N ASP A 256 22.75 -7.56 -34.37
CA ASP A 256 21.68 -6.77 -35.00
C ASP A 256 20.85 -5.94 -33.99
N GLY A 257 21.52 -5.40 -32.96
CA GLY A 257 20.88 -4.63 -31.89
C GLY A 257 20.02 -5.45 -30.95
N LYS A 258 20.16 -6.78 -30.94
CA LYS A 258 19.41 -7.70 -30.09
C LYS A 258 20.32 -8.45 -29.13
N VAL A 259 19.76 -8.75 -27.96
CA VAL A 259 20.36 -9.64 -26.97
C VAL A 259 20.43 -11.05 -27.55
N VAL A 260 21.57 -11.71 -27.38
CA VAL A 260 21.78 -13.11 -27.77
C VAL A 260 22.17 -13.89 -26.52
N LEU A 261 21.54 -15.04 -26.30
CA LEU A 261 21.84 -15.93 -25.18
C LEU A 261 22.81 -17.03 -25.60
N THR A 262 23.52 -17.60 -24.63
CA THR A 262 24.44 -18.72 -24.83
C THR A 262 23.73 -20.06 -25.04
N GLN A 263 22.47 -20.17 -24.60
CA GLN A 263 21.61 -21.33 -24.82
C GLN A 263 20.48 -21.02 -25.81
N THR A 264 19.78 -22.07 -26.26
CA THR A 264 18.71 -21.99 -27.26
C THR A 264 17.48 -21.21 -26.79
N ASP A 265 17.18 -21.29 -25.50
CA ASP A 265 16.05 -20.65 -24.85
C ASP A 265 16.35 -20.36 -23.38
N VAL A 266 15.51 -19.54 -22.77
CA VAL A 266 15.70 -19.06 -21.40
C VAL A 266 15.61 -20.21 -20.39
N LYS A 267 14.68 -21.15 -20.56
CA LYS A 267 14.54 -22.30 -19.64
C LYS A 267 15.81 -23.14 -19.66
N ALA A 268 16.32 -23.50 -20.85
CA ALA A 268 17.56 -24.24 -21.03
C ALA A 268 18.76 -23.53 -20.37
N LEU A 269 18.81 -22.19 -20.44
CA LEU A 269 19.83 -21.40 -19.75
C LEU A 269 19.69 -21.46 -18.23
N CYS A 270 18.51 -21.23 -17.68
CA CYS A 270 18.32 -21.19 -16.23
C CYS A 270 18.63 -22.54 -15.57
N VAL A 271 18.26 -23.65 -16.21
CA VAL A 271 18.42 -25.00 -15.66
C VAL A 271 19.84 -25.54 -15.74
N THR A 272 20.78 -24.84 -16.40
CA THR A 272 22.21 -25.20 -16.28
C THR A 272 22.71 -25.04 -14.84
N CYS A 273 22.06 -24.20 -14.04
CA CYS A 273 22.39 -23.96 -12.64
C CYS A 273 21.22 -24.23 -11.68
N HIS A 274 19.97 -24.03 -12.12
CA HIS A 274 18.76 -24.22 -11.31
C HIS A 274 18.00 -25.50 -11.67
N ASP A 275 18.73 -26.60 -11.83
CA ASP A 275 18.15 -27.91 -12.18
C ASP A 275 17.17 -28.42 -11.12
N ASP A 276 17.38 -28.00 -9.87
CA ASP A 276 16.55 -28.30 -8.71
C ASP A 276 15.13 -27.73 -8.88
N LYS A 277 15.01 -26.53 -9.47
CA LYS A 277 13.73 -25.88 -9.73
C LYS A 277 13.00 -26.56 -10.89
N ALA A 278 13.70 -26.95 -11.95
CA ALA A 278 13.10 -27.72 -13.03
C ALA A 278 12.56 -29.06 -12.53
N LYS A 279 13.36 -29.80 -11.75
CA LYS A 279 12.91 -31.06 -11.14
C LYS A 279 11.69 -30.85 -10.24
N LEU A 280 11.67 -29.79 -9.44
CA LEU A 280 10.50 -29.46 -8.61
C LEU A 280 9.26 -29.26 -9.47
N ILE A 281 9.34 -28.44 -10.51
CA ILE A 281 8.21 -28.14 -11.42
C ILE A 281 7.73 -29.43 -12.12
N ASP A 282 8.64 -30.21 -12.66
CA ASP A 282 8.32 -31.40 -13.47
C ASP A 282 7.78 -32.56 -12.61
N SER A 283 8.21 -32.66 -11.35
CA SER A 283 7.79 -33.71 -10.40
C SER A 283 6.61 -33.32 -9.52
N ALA A 284 6.18 -32.05 -9.56
CA ALA A 284 5.12 -31.54 -8.70
C ALA A 284 3.81 -32.31 -8.92
N LYS A 285 3.24 -32.85 -7.85
CA LYS A 285 1.95 -33.55 -7.91
C LYS A 285 0.83 -32.62 -8.38
N VAL A 286 0.86 -31.37 -7.92
CA VAL A 286 0.00 -30.28 -8.37
C VAL A 286 0.88 -29.27 -9.09
N PRO A 287 0.94 -29.33 -10.44
CA PRO A 287 1.75 -28.40 -11.21
C PRO A 287 1.10 -27.01 -11.23
N HIS A 288 1.93 -25.98 -11.22
CA HIS A 288 1.50 -24.64 -11.58
C HIS A 288 1.74 -24.42 -13.07
N PRO A 289 0.70 -24.28 -13.92
CA PRO A 289 0.91 -24.11 -15.37
C PRO A 289 1.82 -22.94 -15.73
N GLY A 290 1.74 -21.82 -15.00
CA GLY A 290 2.61 -20.67 -15.20
C GLY A 290 4.08 -20.95 -14.88
N ALA A 291 4.38 -21.88 -13.97
CA ALA A 291 5.76 -22.27 -13.66
C ALA A 291 6.39 -23.15 -14.75
N GLY A 292 5.58 -23.81 -15.58
CA GLY A 292 6.06 -24.60 -16.72
C GLY A 292 6.55 -23.73 -17.89
N GLY A 293 6.24 -22.43 -17.89
CA GLY A 293 6.60 -21.45 -18.91
C GLY A 293 8.03 -20.92 -18.81
N ASP A 294 8.25 -19.69 -19.28
CA ASP A 294 9.55 -19.05 -19.24
C ASP A 294 9.84 -18.52 -17.82
N CYS A 295 11.01 -18.82 -17.28
CA CYS A 295 11.41 -18.37 -15.95
C CYS A 295 11.35 -16.83 -15.83
N THR A 296 11.61 -16.13 -16.94
CA THR A 296 11.59 -14.68 -16.98
C THR A 296 10.18 -14.10 -17.05
N ASP A 297 9.11 -14.88 -17.22
CA ASP A 297 7.75 -14.33 -17.09
C ASP A 297 7.52 -13.78 -15.67
N CYS A 298 8.15 -14.41 -14.69
CA CYS A 298 8.10 -14.03 -13.29
C CYS A 298 9.39 -13.37 -12.80
N HIS A 299 10.56 -13.87 -13.19
CA HIS A 299 11.84 -13.45 -12.62
C HIS A 299 12.59 -12.44 -13.48
N ASN A 300 13.32 -11.54 -12.84
CA ASN A 300 14.36 -10.73 -13.46
C ASN A 300 15.73 -11.36 -13.18
N PRO A 301 16.45 -11.85 -14.19
CA PRO A 301 17.71 -12.60 -13.99
C PRO A 301 18.90 -11.71 -13.62
N HIS A 302 18.71 -10.39 -13.52
CA HIS A 302 19.77 -9.43 -13.19
C HIS A 302 19.62 -8.88 -11.79
N ALA A 303 18.49 -8.24 -11.49
CA ALA A 303 18.27 -7.57 -10.21
C ALA A 303 16.78 -7.39 -9.92
N SER A 304 16.46 -7.15 -8.64
CA SER A 304 15.10 -6.84 -8.19
C SER A 304 15.14 -6.07 -6.87
N SER A 305 14.04 -5.38 -6.57
CA SER A 305 13.78 -4.81 -5.26
C SER A 305 13.39 -5.87 -4.22
N GLN A 306 13.10 -7.11 -4.64
CA GLN A 306 12.68 -8.20 -3.77
C GLN A 306 13.61 -9.43 -3.83
N PRO A 307 13.73 -10.19 -2.72
CA PRO A 307 14.49 -11.43 -2.72
C PRO A 307 13.86 -12.46 -3.66
N GLY A 308 14.68 -13.35 -4.23
CA GLY A 308 14.23 -14.31 -5.24
C GLY A 308 14.02 -13.69 -6.63
N LEU A 309 14.32 -12.39 -6.78
CA LEU A 309 14.35 -11.67 -8.05
C LEU A 309 13.05 -11.70 -8.88
N PRO A 310 11.85 -11.47 -8.31
CA PRO A 310 10.66 -11.28 -9.13
C PRO A 310 10.74 -9.94 -9.90
N LYS A 311 10.08 -9.86 -11.06
CA LYS A 311 10.00 -8.65 -11.91
C LYS A 311 9.24 -7.49 -11.26
N SER A 312 8.31 -7.79 -10.37
CA SER A 312 7.51 -6.81 -9.64
C SER A 312 7.32 -7.27 -8.19
N ASP A 313 6.50 -6.55 -7.43
CA ASP A 313 6.13 -7.00 -6.09
C ASP A 313 5.39 -8.35 -6.11
N SER A 314 5.53 -9.08 -4.99
CA SER A 314 5.00 -10.41 -4.71
C SER A 314 3.49 -10.60 -4.86
N VAL A 315 2.72 -9.51 -5.03
CA VAL A 315 1.29 -9.55 -5.30
C VAL A 315 1.01 -9.23 -6.77
N THR A 316 1.53 -8.09 -7.27
CA THR A 316 1.29 -7.63 -8.65
C THR A 316 1.72 -8.68 -9.68
N ILE A 317 2.81 -9.41 -9.41
CA ILE A 317 3.32 -10.45 -10.31
C ILE A 317 2.29 -11.55 -10.57
N CYS A 318 1.56 -11.96 -9.52
CA CYS A 318 0.54 -13.01 -9.62
C CYS A 318 -0.75 -12.45 -10.23
N LEU A 319 -1.17 -11.26 -9.80
CA LEU A 319 -2.42 -10.65 -10.25
C LEU A 319 -2.42 -10.26 -11.74
N GLY A 320 -1.25 -10.19 -12.37
CA GLY A 320 -1.14 -10.01 -13.82
C GLY A 320 -1.85 -11.12 -14.63
N CYS A 321 -1.95 -12.33 -14.06
CA CYS A 321 -2.68 -13.45 -14.66
C CYS A 321 -3.91 -13.87 -13.82
N HIS A 322 -3.85 -13.74 -12.50
CA HIS A 322 -4.94 -14.12 -11.59
C HIS A 322 -5.95 -12.96 -11.40
N SER A 323 -6.67 -12.64 -12.48
CA SER A 323 -7.61 -11.51 -12.50
C SER A 323 -8.81 -11.68 -11.59
N ASP A 324 -9.23 -12.91 -11.33
CA ASP A 324 -10.28 -13.25 -10.37
C ASP A 324 -9.92 -12.78 -8.96
N ILE A 325 -8.69 -13.03 -8.52
CA ILE A 325 -8.20 -12.56 -7.23
C ILE A 325 -7.98 -11.05 -7.24
N ALA A 326 -7.58 -10.47 -8.37
CA ALA A 326 -7.49 -9.02 -8.53
C ALA A 326 -8.86 -8.35 -8.36
N ASP A 327 -9.93 -8.99 -8.83
CA ASP A 327 -11.30 -8.54 -8.62
C ASP A 327 -11.76 -8.70 -7.16
N GLU A 328 -11.39 -9.80 -6.49
CA GLU A 328 -11.64 -9.95 -5.05
C GLU A 328 -10.95 -8.86 -4.22
N GLY A 329 -9.74 -8.44 -4.62
CA GLY A 329 -9.00 -7.33 -4.02
C GLY A 329 -9.64 -5.95 -4.18
N LYS A 330 -10.81 -5.84 -4.83
CA LYS A 330 -11.63 -4.62 -4.86
C LYS A 330 -12.63 -4.55 -3.70
N LYS A 331 -12.81 -5.65 -2.96
CA LYS A 331 -13.72 -5.71 -1.80
C LYS A 331 -13.16 -4.89 -0.64
N SER A 332 -14.01 -4.59 0.34
CA SER A 332 -13.67 -3.70 1.46
C SER A 332 -12.80 -4.35 2.52
N VAL A 333 -12.85 -5.67 2.68
CA VAL A 333 -12.14 -6.40 3.72
C VAL A 333 -11.15 -7.36 3.06
N HIS A 334 -9.86 -7.09 3.26
CA HIS A 334 -8.78 -7.92 2.75
C HIS A 334 -8.19 -8.78 3.86
N HIS A 335 -7.89 -10.03 3.53
CA HIS A 335 -6.95 -10.84 4.27
C HIS A 335 -5.56 -10.23 4.06
N GLN A 336 -5.09 -9.52 5.08
CA GLN A 336 -3.91 -8.66 4.98
C GLN A 336 -2.66 -9.37 4.40
N PRO A 337 -2.33 -10.63 4.78
CA PRO A 337 -1.22 -11.36 4.16
C PRO A 337 -1.30 -11.49 2.63
N ALA A 338 -2.51 -11.70 2.09
CA ALA A 338 -2.72 -11.98 0.66
C ALA A 338 -2.39 -10.78 -0.23
N PHE A 339 -2.58 -9.57 0.29
CA PHE A 339 -2.43 -8.33 -0.48
C PHE A 339 -1.25 -7.44 -0.02
N ALA A 340 -0.49 -7.87 0.98
CA ALA A 340 0.65 -7.10 1.50
C ALA A 340 1.94 -7.90 1.71
N GLN A 341 1.86 -9.17 2.13
CA GLN A 341 3.04 -10.02 2.27
C GLN A 341 3.34 -10.80 0.98
N GLY A 342 2.29 -11.18 0.26
CA GLY A 342 2.39 -11.83 -1.05
C GLY A 342 1.84 -13.25 -1.06
N CYS A 343 1.51 -13.73 -2.25
CA CYS A 343 0.80 -14.99 -2.46
C CYS A 343 1.62 -16.20 -1.98
N SER A 344 2.96 -16.12 -2.05
CA SER A 344 3.87 -17.18 -1.58
C SER A 344 3.83 -17.39 -0.06
N THR A 345 3.16 -16.52 0.68
CA THR A 345 2.83 -16.75 2.10
C THR A 345 1.86 -17.91 2.28
N CYS A 346 1.08 -18.28 1.26
CA CYS A 346 0.15 -19.41 1.33
C CYS A 346 0.42 -20.44 0.23
N HIS A 347 0.93 -20.00 -0.92
CA HIS A 347 1.07 -20.80 -2.13
C HIS A 347 2.52 -21.17 -2.46
N THR A 348 2.67 -22.20 -3.30
CA THR A 348 3.91 -22.70 -3.90
C THR A 348 3.91 -22.33 -5.39
N PRO A 349 4.52 -21.18 -5.77
CA PRO A 349 4.40 -20.66 -7.14
C PRO A 349 5.07 -21.54 -8.20
N HIS A 350 5.93 -22.49 -7.80
CA HIS A 350 6.60 -23.42 -8.72
C HIS A 350 5.90 -24.78 -8.85
N GLY A 351 4.78 -25.01 -8.15
CA GLY A 351 4.20 -26.34 -7.98
C GLY A 351 4.42 -26.90 -6.59
N GLY A 352 3.55 -27.83 -6.18
CA GLY A 352 3.60 -28.47 -4.86
C GLY A 352 2.74 -29.71 -4.76
N ASP A 353 2.55 -30.20 -3.53
CA ASP A 353 1.85 -31.47 -3.27
C ASP A 353 0.37 -31.32 -2.90
N ASN A 354 -0.04 -30.10 -2.53
CA ASN A 354 -1.37 -29.80 -2.03
C ASN A 354 -2.19 -29.07 -3.10
N ASP A 355 -3.50 -29.33 -3.07
CA ASP A 355 -4.47 -28.67 -3.93
C ASP A 355 -4.36 -27.14 -3.82
N HIS A 356 -4.69 -26.44 -4.91
CA HIS A 356 -4.54 -24.98 -5.01
C HIS A 356 -3.11 -24.47 -4.70
N LEU A 357 -2.11 -25.33 -4.88
CA LEU A 357 -0.69 -25.02 -4.67
C LEU A 357 -0.39 -24.60 -3.23
N LEU A 358 -1.18 -25.01 -2.25
CA LEU A 358 -0.98 -24.60 -0.86
C LEU A 358 0.31 -25.17 -0.27
N ARG A 359 0.98 -24.40 0.59
CA ARG A 359 2.22 -24.85 1.26
C ARG A 359 1.97 -25.94 2.31
N ALA A 360 0.77 -25.97 2.88
CA ALA A 360 0.33 -26.99 3.83
C ALA A 360 -1.10 -27.42 3.54
N LYS A 361 -1.46 -28.63 3.99
CA LYS A 361 -2.76 -29.24 3.70
C LYS A 361 -3.86 -28.72 4.64
N GLY A 362 -4.97 -28.27 4.06
CA GLY A 362 -6.19 -27.92 4.79
C GLY A 362 -5.95 -26.89 5.89
N ASN A 363 -6.55 -27.10 7.06
CA ASN A 363 -6.47 -26.15 8.17
C ASN A 363 -5.05 -25.95 8.73
N ALA A 364 -4.13 -26.88 8.50
CA ALA A 364 -2.76 -26.76 9.00
C ALA A 364 -2.13 -25.44 8.54
N LEU A 365 -2.34 -25.06 7.27
CA LEU A 365 -1.85 -23.80 6.72
C LEU A 365 -2.32 -22.58 7.52
N CYS A 366 -3.61 -22.52 7.84
CA CYS A 366 -4.19 -21.40 8.58
C CYS A 366 -3.70 -21.38 10.02
N LEU A 367 -3.60 -22.56 10.65
CA LEU A 367 -3.25 -22.71 12.05
C LEU A 367 -1.77 -22.44 12.34
N GLU A 368 -0.91 -22.42 11.33
CA GLU A 368 0.47 -21.94 11.50
C GLU A 368 0.54 -20.45 11.86
N CYS A 369 -0.50 -19.66 11.51
CA CYS A 369 -0.61 -18.25 11.91
C CYS A 369 -1.73 -17.98 12.93
N HIS A 370 -2.81 -18.75 12.88
CA HIS A 370 -4.02 -18.54 13.69
C HIS A 370 -4.20 -19.58 14.80
N GLY A 371 -3.33 -20.59 14.89
CA GLY A 371 -3.44 -21.64 15.89
C GLY A 371 -3.00 -21.18 17.29
N PRO A 372 -3.41 -21.88 18.35
CA PRO A 372 -3.02 -21.54 19.72
C PRO A 372 -1.50 -21.56 19.94
N ASP A 373 -0.78 -22.40 19.18
CA ASP A 373 0.68 -22.56 19.24
C ASP A 373 1.41 -21.80 18.11
N SER A 374 0.73 -20.90 17.40
CA SER A 374 1.24 -20.18 16.21
C SER A 374 2.32 -19.12 16.51
N VAL A 375 3.00 -19.20 17.64
CA VAL A 375 4.08 -18.27 17.97
C VAL A 375 5.26 -18.54 17.02
N ALA A 376 5.34 -17.72 15.98
CA ALA A 376 6.45 -17.70 15.04
C ALA A 376 7.80 -17.69 15.78
N GLN A 377 8.77 -18.43 15.28
CA GLN A 377 10.10 -18.45 15.87
C GLN A 377 10.75 -17.08 15.72
N LYS A 378 11.15 -16.46 16.83
CA LYS A 378 11.85 -15.18 16.82
C LYS A 378 13.29 -15.38 16.37
N ASP A 379 13.66 -14.68 15.31
CA ASP A 379 15.04 -14.44 14.92
C ASP A 379 15.47 -13.09 15.52
N GLU A 380 15.91 -13.14 16.78
CA GLU A 380 16.33 -11.97 17.57
C GLU A 380 17.49 -11.19 16.90
N ALA A 381 18.34 -11.87 16.12
CA ALA A 381 19.49 -11.24 15.47
C ALA A 381 19.08 -10.33 14.31
N ASN A 382 17.94 -10.62 13.68
CA ASN A 382 17.45 -9.87 12.52
C ASN A 382 16.15 -9.09 12.80
N HIS A 383 15.63 -9.14 14.03
CA HIS A 383 14.34 -8.56 14.42
C HIS A 383 13.17 -9.07 13.56
N LEU A 384 13.14 -10.38 13.31
CA LEU A 384 12.13 -11.03 12.47
C LEU A 384 11.41 -12.16 13.19
N LEU A 385 10.15 -12.37 12.82
CA LEU A 385 9.44 -13.63 13.00
C LEU A 385 9.70 -14.53 11.80
N THR A 386 10.00 -15.78 12.08
CA THR A 386 10.09 -16.83 11.08
C THR A 386 8.92 -17.79 11.24
N LEU A 387 8.23 -18.01 10.12
CA LEU A 387 7.14 -18.96 10.01
C LEU A 387 7.53 -20.04 8.99
N PHE A 388 6.89 -21.21 9.08
CA PHE A 388 7.04 -22.30 8.11
C PHE A 388 8.51 -22.69 7.90
N ASN A 389 9.23 -23.00 8.99
CA ASN A 389 10.66 -23.33 9.00
C ASN A 389 11.55 -22.25 8.33
N GLY A 390 11.21 -20.98 8.51
CA GLY A 390 12.01 -19.85 8.01
C GLY A 390 11.73 -19.42 6.57
N THR A 391 10.80 -20.09 5.87
CA THR A 391 10.44 -19.74 4.49
C THR A 391 9.63 -18.45 4.40
N VAL A 392 8.90 -18.09 5.45
CA VAL A 392 8.24 -16.78 5.57
C VAL A 392 8.88 -16.02 6.70
N ARG A 393 9.23 -14.76 6.40
CA ARG A 393 9.83 -13.83 7.35
C ARG A 393 8.93 -12.62 7.47
N LEU A 394 8.50 -12.33 8.70
CA LEU A 394 7.66 -11.18 9.03
C LEU A 394 8.38 -10.30 10.05
N PRO A 395 8.01 -9.01 10.19
CA PRO A 395 8.47 -8.19 11.30
C PRO A 395 8.19 -8.84 12.67
N ASP A 396 9.07 -8.64 13.66
CA ASP A 396 8.92 -9.14 15.04
C ASP A 396 7.63 -8.64 15.74
N ASP A 397 7.14 -7.47 15.35
CA ASP A 397 5.90 -6.85 15.86
C ASP A 397 4.62 -7.26 15.09
N TYR A 398 4.74 -8.10 14.07
CA TYR A 398 3.66 -8.33 13.08
C TYR A 398 2.33 -8.73 13.70
N TYR A 399 2.32 -9.68 14.65
CA TYR A 399 1.09 -10.18 15.27
C TYR A 399 0.37 -9.11 16.08
N VAL A 400 1.14 -8.30 16.82
CA VAL A 400 0.61 -7.22 17.66
C VAL A 400 0.11 -6.08 16.79
N LYS A 401 0.92 -5.67 15.81
CA LYS A 401 0.62 -4.57 14.88
C LYS A 401 -0.63 -4.85 14.05
N ASN A 402 -0.77 -6.06 13.53
CA ASN A 402 -1.90 -6.46 12.69
C ASN A 402 -3.06 -7.08 13.47
N LYS A 403 -2.95 -7.20 14.80
CA LYS A 403 -3.97 -7.80 15.68
C LYS A 403 -4.43 -9.16 15.17
N VAL A 404 -3.47 -10.02 14.82
CA VAL A 404 -3.74 -11.34 14.23
C VAL A 404 -4.61 -12.16 15.21
N PRO A 405 -5.79 -12.65 14.78
CA PRO A 405 -6.66 -13.42 15.66
C PRO A 405 -6.05 -14.80 15.92
N ILE A 406 -5.90 -15.15 17.19
CA ILE A 406 -5.46 -16.48 17.64
C ILE A 406 -6.69 -17.26 18.09
N LEU A 407 -6.92 -18.40 17.46
CA LEU A 407 -8.11 -19.21 17.66
C LEU A 407 -7.91 -20.16 18.85
N PRO A 408 -8.80 -20.14 19.87
CA PRO A 408 -8.70 -21.02 21.04
C PRO A 408 -9.25 -22.43 20.72
N LEU A 409 -8.75 -23.04 19.64
CA LEU A 409 -9.21 -24.36 19.21
C LEU A 409 -8.72 -25.45 20.16
N ARG A 410 -9.58 -26.42 20.45
CA ARG A 410 -9.22 -27.63 21.20
C ARG A 410 -9.64 -28.86 20.42
N TYR A 411 -8.68 -29.69 20.04
CA TYR A 411 -8.91 -30.94 19.28
C TYR A 411 -9.72 -30.74 17.98
N GLY A 412 -9.49 -29.63 17.25
CA GLY A 412 -10.21 -29.33 16.01
C GLY A 412 -11.66 -28.87 16.21
N LEU A 413 -12.00 -28.47 17.44
CA LEU A 413 -13.30 -27.92 17.83
C LEU A 413 -13.16 -26.52 18.43
N GLY A 414 -14.23 -25.74 18.31
CA GLY A 414 -14.33 -24.38 18.80
C GLY A 414 -14.16 -23.33 17.70
N HIS A 415 -14.52 -22.10 18.00
CA HIS A 415 -14.58 -20.95 17.11
C HIS A 415 -15.64 -21.00 15.97
N PRO A 416 -16.53 -20.00 15.88
CA PRO A 416 -16.82 -18.99 16.90
C PRO A 416 -17.63 -19.57 18.08
N VAL A 417 -18.19 -20.77 17.93
CA VAL A 417 -19.04 -21.44 18.93
C VAL A 417 -18.28 -22.56 19.62
N ASP A 418 -18.37 -22.63 20.95
CA ASP A 418 -17.74 -23.68 21.74
C ASP A 418 -18.17 -25.09 21.26
N TYR A 419 -17.19 -25.99 21.15
CA TYR A 419 -17.35 -27.36 20.68
C TYR A 419 -17.86 -27.54 19.23
N HIS A 420 -18.00 -26.46 18.45
CA HIS A 420 -18.37 -26.56 17.05
C HIS A 420 -17.22 -27.16 16.22
N PRO A 421 -17.48 -28.10 15.30
CA PRO A 421 -16.43 -28.64 14.44
C PRO A 421 -15.88 -27.55 13.50
N VAL A 422 -14.56 -27.52 13.34
CA VAL A 422 -13.89 -26.68 12.31
C VAL A 422 -13.07 -27.51 11.34
N SER A 423 -13.15 -28.84 11.44
CA SER A 423 -12.54 -29.83 10.57
C SER A 423 -13.55 -30.94 10.24
N ASP A 424 -13.21 -31.80 9.28
CA ASP A 424 -14.06 -32.89 8.81
C ASP A 424 -14.80 -33.62 9.94
N VAL A 425 -16.11 -33.73 9.79
CA VAL A 425 -16.97 -34.46 10.73
C VAL A 425 -17.03 -35.91 10.28
N MET A 426 -16.45 -36.82 11.07
CA MET A 426 -16.43 -38.25 10.77
C MET A 426 -17.78 -38.92 11.03
N ASP A 427 -18.07 -40.00 10.30
CA ASP A 427 -19.26 -40.81 10.51
C ASP A 427 -19.15 -41.53 11.87
N PRO A 428 -20.11 -41.34 12.80
CA PRO A 428 -20.07 -41.96 14.12
C PRO A 428 -20.13 -43.49 14.08
N THR A 429 -20.62 -44.07 12.99
CA THR A 429 -20.71 -45.52 12.78
C THR A 429 -19.51 -46.10 12.01
N ASN A 430 -18.75 -45.25 11.33
CA ASN A 430 -17.52 -45.63 10.63
C ASN A 430 -16.53 -44.47 10.62
N GLN A 431 -15.62 -44.46 11.60
CA GLN A 431 -14.63 -43.40 11.76
C GLN A 431 -13.61 -43.28 10.62
N SER A 432 -13.62 -44.19 9.64
CA SER A 432 -12.80 -44.06 8.42
C SER A 432 -13.51 -43.27 7.31
N LYS A 433 -14.79 -42.89 7.49
CA LYS A 433 -15.58 -42.19 6.49
C LYS A 433 -15.93 -40.78 6.97
N VAL A 434 -15.64 -39.79 6.13
CA VAL A 434 -16.08 -38.40 6.36
C VAL A 434 -17.58 -38.32 6.11
N LYS A 435 -18.35 -37.86 7.11
CA LYS A 435 -19.79 -37.59 7.02
C LYS A 435 -20.06 -36.20 6.45
N THR A 436 -19.34 -35.19 6.92
CA THR A 436 -19.42 -33.82 6.41
C THR A 436 -18.01 -33.26 6.26
N PRO A 437 -17.55 -32.97 5.03
CA PRO A 437 -16.27 -32.32 4.84
C PRO A 437 -16.34 -30.88 5.37
N LEU A 438 -15.37 -30.49 6.18
CA LEU A 438 -15.36 -29.17 6.80
C LEU A 438 -13.92 -28.69 6.99
N SER A 439 -13.69 -27.42 6.68
CA SER A 439 -12.42 -26.74 6.88
C SER A 439 -12.65 -25.27 7.20
N CYS A 440 -11.59 -24.52 7.49
CA CYS A 440 -11.66 -23.06 7.62
C CYS A 440 -12.30 -22.43 6.36
N LEU A 441 -12.02 -22.96 5.17
CA LEU A 441 -12.54 -22.45 3.89
C LEU A 441 -14.02 -22.77 3.66
N SER A 442 -14.61 -23.66 4.46
CA SER A 442 -16.05 -23.89 4.44
C SER A 442 -16.83 -22.70 5.02
N CYS A 443 -16.15 -21.83 5.78
CA CYS A 443 -16.76 -20.64 6.39
C CYS A 443 -16.08 -19.34 5.95
N HIS A 444 -14.80 -19.37 5.61
CA HIS A 444 -14.01 -18.17 5.30
C HIS A 444 -13.51 -18.11 3.85
N GLN A 445 -13.43 -16.89 3.32
CA GLN A 445 -12.69 -16.54 2.11
C GLN A 445 -11.24 -16.17 2.48
N PRO A 446 -10.23 -16.83 1.88
CA PRO A 446 -8.84 -16.64 2.28
C PRO A 446 -8.21 -15.35 1.74
N HIS A 447 -8.84 -14.66 0.79
CA HIS A 447 -8.31 -13.45 0.17
C HIS A 447 -9.10 -12.21 0.58
N ALA A 448 -10.38 -12.11 0.24
CA ALA A 448 -11.17 -10.92 0.53
C ALA A 448 -12.67 -11.19 0.65
N SER A 449 -13.36 -10.30 1.36
CA SER A 449 -14.81 -10.32 1.52
C SER A 449 -15.36 -8.89 1.56
N ALA A 450 -16.63 -8.71 1.22
CA ALA A 450 -17.32 -7.43 1.40
C ALA A 450 -17.73 -7.19 2.87
N GLN A 451 -17.67 -8.23 3.70
CA GLN A 451 -18.07 -8.18 5.11
C GLN A 451 -16.89 -8.51 6.03
N PRO A 452 -16.93 -8.06 7.30
CA PRO A 452 -15.93 -8.41 8.31
C PRO A 452 -15.78 -9.94 8.48
N ASP A 453 -14.69 -10.35 9.13
CA ASP A 453 -14.37 -11.75 9.44
C ASP A 453 -14.16 -12.65 8.21
N LEU A 454 -14.13 -12.09 7.00
CA LEU A 454 -13.86 -12.80 5.76
C LEU A 454 -14.80 -13.99 5.53
N LEU A 455 -16.09 -13.87 5.87
CA LEU A 455 -17.03 -14.98 5.66
C LEU A 455 -17.30 -15.24 4.17
N ILE A 456 -17.53 -16.52 3.83
CA ILE A 456 -17.96 -16.92 2.50
C ILE A 456 -19.26 -16.24 2.06
N LYS A 457 -19.42 -16.11 0.74
CA LYS A 457 -20.59 -15.48 0.11
C LYS A 457 -20.85 -14.04 0.55
N ASP A 458 -19.81 -13.35 1.02
CA ASP A 458 -19.88 -11.96 1.48
C ASP A 458 -20.99 -11.75 2.54
N GLN A 459 -21.22 -12.75 3.38
CA GLN A 459 -22.29 -12.74 4.37
C GLN A 459 -21.88 -12.01 5.64
N VAL A 460 -22.87 -11.39 6.28
CA VAL A 460 -22.71 -10.80 7.61
C VAL A 460 -22.58 -11.90 8.67
N ASN A 461 -21.73 -11.66 9.67
CA ASN A 461 -21.56 -12.55 10.81
C ASN A 461 -22.79 -12.47 11.75
N ASN A 462 -23.82 -13.25 11.46
CA ASN A 462 -25.03 -13.35 12.27
C ASN A 462 -25.66 -14.74 12.16
N MET A 463 -26.79 -14.95 12.85
CA MET A 463 -27.47 -16.25 12.85
C MET A 463 -27.91 -16.74 11.47
N ALA A 464 -28.08 -15.86 10.47
CA ALA A 464 -28.42 -16.26 9.11
C ALA A 464 -27.27 -17.04 8.46
N PHE A 465 -26.02 -16.78 8.85
CA PHE A 465 -24.88 -17.58 8.39
C PHE A 465 -25.00 -19.05 8.82
N CYS A 466 -25.50 -19.31 10.03
CA CYS A 466 -25.69 -20.66 10.55
C CYS A 466 -26.72 -21.46 9.72
N ASP A 467 -27.68 -20.79 9.08
CA ASP A 467 -28.73 -21.46 8.30
C ASP A 467 -28.20 -22.12 7.02
N ASN A 468 -27.01 -21.73 6.56
CA ASN A 468 -26.35 -22.41 5.44
C ASN A 468 -26.09 -23.88 5.75
N CYS A 469 -25.95 -24.24 7.02
CA CYS A 469 -25.59 -25.57 7.47
C CYS A 469 -26.62 -26.19 8.41
N HIS A 470 -27.54 -25.43 9.00
CA HIS A 470 -28.51 -25.92 10.00
C HIS A 470 -29.95 -25.59 9.61
N LYS A 471 -30.84 -26.59 9.62
CA LYS A 471 -32.19 -26.46 9.04
C LYS A 471 -33.14 -25.56 9.83
N ASN A 472 -33.22 -25.74 11.14
CA ASN A 472 -34.30 -25.17 11.96
C ASN A 472 -33.82 -24.46 13.23
N ARG A 473 -32.50 -24.38 13.48
CA ARG A 473 -31.86 -23.80 14.69
C ARG A 473 -32.30 -24.35 16.05
N LEU A 474 -33.34 -25.20 16.10
CA LEU A 474 -33.85 -25.86 17.31
C LEU A 474 -32.99 -27.07 17.71
N ASN A 475 -32.42 -27.75 16.71
CA ASN A 475 -31.48 -28.84 16.90
C ASN A 475 -30.28 -28.61 15.99
N MET A 476 -29.16 -28.17 16.56
CA MET A 476 -27.94 -27.90 15.80
C MET A 476 -27.30 -29.17 15.20
N LYS A 477 -27.79 -30.37 15.58
CA LYS A 477 -27.40 -31.63 14.92
C LYS A 477 -28.13 -31.86 13.58
N ASP A 478 -29.26 -31.18 13.35
CA ASP A 478 -29.97 -31.21 12.07
C ASP A 478 -29.26 -30.32 11.06
N THR A 479 -28.30 -30.94 10.38
CA THR A 479 -27.46 -30.30 9.39
C THR A 479 -28.01 -30.47 7.96
N ILE A 480 -27.68 -29.50 7.12
CA ILE A 480 -27.83 -29.56 5.67
C ILE A 480 -26.48 -30.06 5.14
N THR A 481 -26.48 -31.09 4.30
CA THR A 481 -25.26 -31.52 3.62
C THR A 481 -25.03 -30.58 2.43
N PRO A 482 -23.94 -29.79 2.39
CA PRO A 482 -23.66 -28.95 1.23
C PRO A 482 -23.36 -29.86 0.03
N GLY A 483 -24.12 -29.72 -1.07
CA GLY A 483 -23.85 -30.46 -2.32
C GLY A 483 -24.77 -31.65 -2.64
N LYS A 484 -25.96 -31.74 -2.03
CA LYS A 484 -27.10 -32.48 -2.58
C LYS A 484 -28.29 -31.56 -2.84
#